data_AF-A0A3E0KKF7-F1
#
_entry.id   AF-A0A3E0KKF7-F1
#
_cell.length_a   1.000
_cell.length_b   1.000
_cell.length_c   1.000
_cell.angle_alpha   90.00
_cell.angle_beta   90.00
_cell.angle_gamma   90.00
#
_symmetry.space_group_name_H-M   'P 1'
#
loop_
_entity.id
_entity.type
_entity.pdbx_description
1 polymer ?
#
loop_
_entity_poly.entity_id
_entity_poly.type
_entity_poly.pdbx_seq_one_letter_code
_entity_poly.pdbx_strand_id
1 'polypeptide(L)'
;MRHPKSGRLHPTHRAVRRLFPKNVYVQRLLAKLESLNVGLGISTEPGQWLYHPAFRTLWVWEPDLRTQPLSYLVVILAHELGHVLDFDEKPHYWAITRNLHWTQVPDEIECSAFVRGFLLLQELGVPINLPQYLAMIDTPMAAQVGWELLTVYPWVAWPSALLSPVPSNLIPASAGPAHPAAHPPAS
;
A
#
# COMPACT_ATOMS: atom_id res chain seq x y z
N MET A 1 -15.30 7.88 -23.47
CA MET A 1 -15.66 7.05 -22.31
C MET A 1 -15.93 7.97 -21.12
N ARG A 2 -17.03 7.79 -20.38
CA ARG A 2 -17.35 8.63 -19.23
C ARG A 2 -16.52 8.17 -18.03
N HIS A 3 -15.64 9.06 -17.55
CA HIS A 3 -14.85 8.84 -16.34
C HIS A 3 -15.77 8.68 -15.12
N PRO A 4 -15.52 7.70 -14.22
CA PRO A 4 -16.23 7.66 -12.96
C PRO A 4 -15.88 8.91 -12.13
N LYS A 5 -16.90 9.72 -11.84
CA LYS A 5 -16.83 10.75 -10.80
C LYS A 5 -16.58 10.07 -9.44
N SER A 6 -15.78 10.74 -8.61
CA SER A 6 -15.32 10.38 -7.26
C SER A 6 -16.12 9.31 -6.50
N GLY A 7 -15.40 8.30 -6.00
CA GLY A 7 -15.88 7.36 -4.97
C GLY A 7 -16.30 5.97 -5.45
N ARG A 8 -16.24 5.68 -6.76
CA ARG A 8 -16.56 4.35 -7.29
C ARG A 8 -15.30 3.66 -7.80
N LEU A 9 -14.96 2.53 -7.18
CA LEU A 9 -13.88 1.65 -7.63
C LEU A 9 -14.08 1.20 -9.07
N HIS A 10 -12.98 0.87 -9.75
CA HIS A 10 -12.99 0.34 -11.12
C HIS A 10 -13.97 -0.86 -11.24
N PRO A 11 -14.75 -1.00 -12.35
CA PRO A 11 -15.78 -2.02 -12.46
C PRO A 11 -15.28 -3.47 -12.23
N THR A 12 -14.03 -3.74 -12.58
CA THR A 12 -13.42 -5.06 -12.41
C THR A 12 -12.83 -5.30 -11.02
N HIS A 13 -12.80 -4.29 -10.14
CA HIS A 13 -12.12 -4.36 -8.84
C HIS A 13 -12.48 -5.61 -8.03
N ARG A 14 -13.79 -5.91 -7.90
CA ARG A 14 -14.26 -7.09 -7.17
C ARG A 14 -13.81 -8.41 -7.78
N ALA A 15 -13.74 -8.48 -9.11
CA ALA A 15 -13.29 -9.68 -9.80
C ALA A 15 -11.79 -9.87 -9.60
N VAL A 16 -11.00 -8.82 -9.79
CA VAL A 16 -9.53 -8.86 -9.64
C VAL A 16 -9.11 -9.12 -8.20
N ARG A 17 -9.76 -8.48 -7.21
CA ARG A 17 -9.47 -8.71 -5.78
C ARG A 17 -9.58 -10.19 -5.39
N ARG A 18 -10.53 -10.93 -5.96
CA ARG A 18 -10.75 -12.35 -5.65
C ARG A 18 -9.63 -13.26 -6.17
N LEU A 19 -8.82 -12.78 -7.12
CA LEU A 19 -7.70 -13.52 -7.68
C LEU A 19 -6.47 -13.49 -6.76
N PHE A 20 -6.37 -12.51 -5.87
CA PHE A 20 -5.25 -12.42 -4.95
C PHE A 20 -5.27 -13.55 -3.90
N PRO A 21 -4.10 -14.05 -3.48
CA PRO A 21 -4.02 -15.07 -2.44
C PRO A 21 -4.60 -14.57 -1.11
N LYS A 22 -5.20 -15.49 -0.35
CA LYS A 22 -5.77 -15.23 0.99
C LYS A 22 -4.70 -15.14 2.09
N ASN A 23 -3.53 -14.59 1.77
CA ASN A 23 -2.46 -14.36 2.72
C ASN A 23 -2.73 -13.08 3.53
N VAL A 24 -2.46 -13.09 4.85
CA VAL A 24 -2.76 -11.97 5.76
C VAL A 24 -2.13 -10.64 5.32
N TYR A 25 -0.88 -10.64 4.84
CA TYR A 25 -0.17 -9.42 4.46
C TYR A 25 -0.68 -8.86 3.13
N VAL A 26 -0.96 -9.74 2.17
CA VAL A 26 -1.63 -9.36 0.92
C VAL A 26 -3.00 -8.76 1.22
N GLN A 27 -3.78 -9.37 2.11
CA GLN A 27 -5.11 -8.85 2.47
C GLN A 27 -5.05 -7.50 3.19
N ARG A 28 -4.03 -7.25 4.03
CA ARG A 28 -3.79 -5.93 4.65
C ARG A 28 -3.48 -4.85 3.61
N LEU A 29 -2.60 -5.14 2.65
CA LEU A 29 -2.28 -4.22 1.56
C LEU A 29 -3.51 -3.95 0.68
N LEU A 30 -4.29 -4.97 0.33
CA LEU A 30 -5.53 -4.80 -0.41
C LEU A 30 -6.60 -4.02 0.37
N ALA A 31 -6.64 -4.14 1.70
CA ALA A 31 -7.52 -3.32 2.53
C ALA A 31 -7.06 -1.85 2.57
N LYS A 32 -5.74 -1.60 2.64
CA LYS A 32 -5.17 -0.24 2.51
C LYS A 32 -5.54 0.36 1.15
N LEU A 33 -5.38 -0.40 0.06
CA LEU A 33 -5.74 0.01 -1.30
C LEU A 33 -7.20 0.46 -1.40
N GLU A 34 -8.14 -0.30 -0.83
CA GLU A 34 -9.56 0.08 -0.77
C GLU A 34 -9.79 1.34 0.08
N SER A 35 -9.11 1.47 1.22
CA SER A 35 -9.22 2.65 2.09
C SER A 35 -8.75 3.94 1.40
N LEU A 36 -7.82 3.83 0.43
CA LEU A 36 -7.34 4.93 -0.41
C LEU A 36 -8.23 5.18 -1.65
N ASN A 37 -9.36 4.47 -1.75
CA ASN A 37 -10.28 4.52 -2.88
C ASN A 37 -9.58 4.27 -4.22
N VAL A 38 -8.71 3.26 -4.27
CA VAL A 38 -8.01 2.81 -5.48
C VAL A 38 -8.67 1.54 -6.02
N GLY A 39 -8.97 1.53 -7.33
CA GLY A 39 -9.51 0.38 -8.04
C GLY A 39 -8.46 -0.68 -8.38
N LEU A 40 -8.93 -1.87 -8.77
CA LEU A 40 -8.09 -2.92 -9.34
C LEU A 40 -8.54 -3.25 -10.76
N GLY A 41 -7.59 -3.45 -11.66
CA GLY A 41 -7.77 -3.88 -13.05
C GLY A 41 -6.79 -4.98 -13.44
N ILE A 42 -7.03 -5.66 -14.56
CA ILE A 42 -6.03 -6.57 -15.17
C ILE A 42 -5.26 -5.78 -16.21
N SER A 43 -3.94 -5.79 -16.08
CA SER A 43 -3.02 -5.18 -17.05
C SER A 43 -3.09 -5.93 -18.38
N THR A 44 -3.16 -5.18 -19.47
CA THR A 44 -3.00 -5.74 -20.83
C THR A 44 -1.54 -5.85 -21.24
N GLU A 45 -0.62 -5.29 -20.45
CA GLU A 45 0.80 -5.21 -20.75
C GLU A 45 1.55 -6.36 -20.04
N PRO A 46 2.24 -7.23 -20.79
CA PRO A 46 2.92 -8.39 -20.21
C PRO A 46 3.94 -8.03 -19.13
N GLY A 47 3.79 -8.65 -17.97
CA GLY A 47 4.71 -8.50 -16.83
C GLY A 47 4.58 -7.19 -16.06
N GLN A 48 3.58 -6.36 -16.36
CA GLN A 48 3.48 -5.02 -15.80
C GLN A 48 2.40 -4.91 -14.71
N TRP A 49 2.84 -4.49 -13.54
CA TRP A 49 1.99 -3.88 -12.52
C TRP A 49 2.11 -2.36 -12.67
N LEU A 50 1.00 -1.65 -12.54
CA LEU A 50 1.00 -0.19 -12.72
C LEU A 50 -0.16 0.49 -12.01
N TYR A 51 0.14 1.47 -11.18
CA TYR A 51 -0.82 2.47 -10.75
C TYR A 51 -1.01 3.57 -11.79
N HIS A 52 -2.25 3.78 -12.25
CA HIS A 52 -2.60 4.89 -13.12
C HIS A 52 -3.36 5.98 -12.34
N PRO A 53 -2.73 7.15 -12.04
CA PRO A 53 -3.31 8.18 -11.18
C PRO A 53 -4.60 8.81 -11.74
N ALA A 54 -4.72 9.03 -13.05
CA ALA A 54 -5.96 9.58 -13.64
C ALA A 54 -7.19 8.69 -13.43
N PHE A 55 -7.00 7.37 -13.36
CA PHE A 55 -8.07 6.39 -13.16
C PHE A 55 -8.16 5.91 -11.72
N ARG A 56 -7.22 6.34 -10.85
CA ARG A 56 -6.97 5.79 -9.51
C ARG A 56 -7.12 4.27 -9.48
N THR A 57 -6.44 3.58 -10.39
CA THR A 57 -6.56 2.14 -10.58
C THR A 57 -5.18 1.52 -10.65
N LEU A 58 -4.97 0.46 -9.87
CA LEU A 58 -3.81 -0.40 -9.96
C LEU A 58 -4.12 -1.55 -10.92
N TRP A 59 -3.37 -1.62 -12.02
CA TRP A 59 -3.44 -2.66 -13.04
C TRP A 59 -2.49 -3.78 -12.69
N VAL A 60 -3.00 -5.01 -12.64
CA VAL A 60 -2.29 -6.20 -12.16
C VAL A 60 -1.98 -7.11 -13.33
N TRP A 61 -0.74 -7.56 -13.47
CA TRP A 61 -0.42 -8.65 -14.38
C TRP A 61 -0.94 -9.97 -13.80
N GLU A 62 -2.07 -10.46 -14.33
CA GLU A 62 -2.79 -11.60 -13.76
C GLU A 62 -1.94 -12.87 -13.57
N PRO A 63 -1.04 -13.26 -14.51
CA PRO A 63 -0.22 -14.45 -14.34
C PRO A 63 0.61 -14.45 -13.05
N ASP A 64 1.09 -13.28 -12.59
CA ASP A 64 1.93 -13.21 -11.39
C ASP A 64 1.19 -13.68 -10.13
N LEU A 65 -0.13 -13.50 -10.07
CA LEU A 65 -0.96 -13.96 -8.96
C LEU A 65 -0.92 -15.48 -8.77
N ARG A 66 -0.50 -16.23 -9.80
CA ARG A 66 -0.36 -17.69 -9.79
C ARG A 66 1.08 -18.17 -9.81
N THR A 67 1.99 -17.42 -10.45
CA THR A 67 3.35 -17.90 -10.74
C THR A 67 4.42 -17.33 -9.82
N GLN A 68 4.19 -16.15 -9.22
CA GLN A 68 5.19 -15.48 -8.41
C GLN A 68 5.08 -15.87 -6.93
N PRO A 69 6.22 -15.83 -6.19
CA PRO A 69 6.20 -16.09 -4.76
C PRO A 69 5.43 -15.01 -4.00
N LEU A 70 4.91 -15.36 -2.81
CA LEU A 70 4.18 -14.41 -1.96
C LEU A 70 4.99 -13.15 -1.61
N SER A 71 6.31 -13.29 -1.42
CA SER A 71 7.19 -12.14 -1.15
C SER A 71 7.16 -11.13 -2.29
N TYR A 72 7.20 -11.61 -3.55
CA TYR A 72 7.09 -10.76 -4.72
C TYR A 72 5.77 -10.01 -4.70
N LEU A 73 4.64 -10.72 -4.51
CA LEU A 73 3.31 -10.10 -4.49
C LEU A 73 3.14 -9.05 -3.38
N VAL A 74 3.75 -9.27 -2.22
CA VAL A 74 3.74 -8.31 -1.12
C VAL A 74 4.54 -7.06 -1.47
N VAL A 75 5.76 -7.21 -2.02
CA VAL A 75 6.64 -6.09 -2.34
C VAL A 75 6.11 -5.29 -3.53
N ILE A 76 5.70 -5.95 -4.63
CA ILE A 76 5.17 -5.24 -5.80
C ILE A 76 3.87 -4.50 -5.47
N LEU A 77 2.96 -5.09 -4.70
CA LEU A 77 1.74 -4.40 -4.28
C LEU A 77 2.03 -3.21 -3.35
N ALA A 78 3.02 -3.33 -2.46
CA ALA A 78 3.45 -2.23 -1.61
C ALA A 78 4.12 -1.11 -2.41
N HIS A 79 4.93 -1.44 -3.41
CA HIS A 79 5.54 -0.49 -4.33
C HIS A 79 4.47 0.30 -5.12
N GLU A 80 3.48 -0.38 -5.69
CA GLU A 80 2.38 0.30 -6.39
C GLU A 80 1.54 1.19 -5.46
N LEU A 81 1.31 0.76 -4.22
CA LEU A 81 0.69 1.63 -3.20
C LEU A 81 1.59 2.80 -2.80
N GLY A 82 2.90 2.63 -2.89
CA GLY A 82 3.89 3.70 -2.77
C GLY A 82 3.65 4.79 -3.82
N HIS A 83 3.41 4.43 -5.09
CA HIS A 83 3.00 5.40 -6.11
C HIS A 83 1.70 6.11 -5.75
N VAL A 84 0.67 5.38 -5.28
CA VAL A 84 -0.60 6.00 -4.85
C VAL A 84 -0.35 7.11 -3.83
N LEU A 85 0.40 6.79 -2.76
CA LEU A 85 0.71 7.72 -1.69
C LEU A 85 1.55 8.89 -2.19
N ASP A 86 2.52 8.64 -3.05
CA ASP A 86 3.38 9.68 -3.62
C ASP A 86 2.61 10.67 -4.49
N PHE A 87 1.71 10.18 -5.36
CA PHE A 87 0.86 11.04 -6.18
C PHE A 87 -0.17 11.83 -5.35
N ASP A 88 -0.67 11.25 -4.24
CA ASP A 88 -1.61 11.94 -3.35
C ASP A 88 -0.91 13.07 -2.57
N GLU A 89 0.34 12.88 -2.14
CA GLU A 89 1.15 13.89 -1.44
C GLU A 89 1.75 14.94 -2.38
N LYS A 90 2.09 14.54 -3.61
CA LYS A 90 2.73 15.38 -4.62
C LYS A 90 1.91 15.43 -5.91
N PRO A 91 0.75 16.14 -5.92
CA PRO A 91 -0.11 16.19 -7.11
C PRO A 91 0.58 16.73 -8.37
N HIS A 92 1.67 17.50 -8.22
CA HIS A 92 2.46 18.03 -9.33
C HIS A 92 3.20 16.93 -10.11
N TYR A 93 3.49 15.77 -9.51
CA TYR A 93 4.06 14.62 -10.24
C TYR A 93 3.16 14.16 -11.37
N TRP A 94 1.84 14.35 -11.27
CA TRP A 94 0.93 14.08 -12.38
C TRP A 94 1.23 14.92 -13.61
N ALA A 95 1.61 16.19 -13.44
CA ALA A 95 1.95 17.07 -14.55
C ALA A 95 3.20 16.57 -15.31
N ILE A 96 4.10 15.91 -14.59
CA ILE A 96 5.35 15.32 -15.11
C ILE A 96 5.04 14.03 -15.87
N THR A 97 4.22 13.15 -15.30
CA THR A 97 4.03 11.78 -15.82
C THR A 97 2.87 11.62 -16.81
N ARG A 98 1.94 12.57 -16.91
CA ARG A 98 0.71 12.44 -17.72
C ARG A 98 0.92 12.10 -19.21
N ASN A 99 2.09 12.43 -19.76
CA ASN A 99 2.42 12.22 -21.18
C ASN A 99 3.54 11.18 -21.36
N LEU A 100 4.01 10.57 -20.27
CA LEU A 100 5.04 9.56 -20.30
C LEU A 100 4.40 8.20 -20.50
N HIS A 101 5.11 7.33 -21.23
CA HIS A 101 4.79 5.91 -21.19
C HIS A 101 4.99 5.39 -19.76
N TRP A 102 4.23 4.38 -19.35
CA TRP A 102 4.31 3.84 -17.99
C TRP A 102 5.68 3.26 -17.63
N THR A 103 6.52 2.95 -18.61
CA THR A 103 7.94 2.54 -18.39
C THR A 103 8.91 3.71 -18.32
N GLN A 104 8.43 4.95 -18.39
CA GLN A 104 9.24 6.17 -18.41
C GLN A 104 9.04 6.98 -17.13
N VAL A 105 8.58 6.34 -16.06
CA VAL A 105 8.47 7.00 -14.75
C VAL A 105 9.88 7.43 -14.31
N PRO A 106 10.08 8.72 -13.94
CA PRO A 106 11.37 9.19 -13.47
C PRO A 106 11.87 8.44 -12.24
N ASP A 107 13.19 8.19 -12.18
CA ASP A 107 13.86 7.49 -11.07
C ASP A 107 13.51 8.07 -9.69
N GLU A 108 13.34 9.39 -9.58
CA GLU A 108 12.92 10.04 -8.33
C GLU A 108 11.55 9.52 -7.85
N ILE A 109 10.59 9.36 -8.77
CA ILE A 109 9.23 8.89 -8.46
C ILE A 109 9.27 7.39 -8.13
N GLU A 110 10.05 6.60 -8.85
CA GLU A 110 10.27 5.18 -8.56
C GLU A 110 10.90 4.97 -7.17
N CYS A 111 11.98 5.70 -6.86
CA CYS A 111 12.63 5.67 -5.55
C CYS A 111 11.64 6.04 -4.44
N SER A 112 10.91 7.14 -4.66
CA SER A 112 9.88 7.65 -3.76
C SER A 112 8.75 6.64 -3.50
N ALA A 113 8.36 5.86 -4.51
CA ALA A 113 7.39 4.77 -4.39
C ALA A 113 7.94 3.58 -3.59
N PHE A 114 9.18 3.15 -3.83
CA PHE A 114 9.81 2.10 -3.03
C PHE A 114 9.98 2.50 -1.57
N VAL A 115 10.36 3.74 -1.29
CA VAL A 115 10.49 4.27 0.08
C VAL A 115 9.14 4.23 0.79
N ARG A 116 8.08 4.76 0.17
CA ARG A 116 6.71 4.71 0.74
C ARG A 116 6.19 3.29 0.88
N GLY A 117 6.47 2.42 -0.09
CA GLY A 117 6.12 1.01 -0.03
C GLY A 117 6.74 0.33 1.19
N PHE A 118 8.02 0.58 1.48
CA PHE A 118 8.68 0.03 2.67
C PHE A 118 8.04 0.54 3.97
N LEU A 119 7.83 1.85 4.07
CA LEU A 119 7.20 2.47 5.25
C LEU A 119 5.78 1.93 5.47
N LEU A 120 5.02 1.70 4.40
CA LEU A 120 3.70 1.09 4.46
C LEU A 120 3.76 -0.36 4.95
N LEU A 121 4.76 -1.14 4.51
CA LEU A 121 4.96 -2.51 5.01
C LEU A 121 5.24 -2.51 6.52
N GLN A 122 5.99 -1.52 7.03
CA GLN A 122 6.20 -1.35 8.48
C GLN A 122 4.91 -0.95 9.20
N GLU A 123 4.16 0.03 8.68
CA GLU A 123 2.86 0.47 9.22
C GLU A 123 1.88 -0.70 9.36
N LEU A 124 1.82 -1.56 8.34
CA LEU A 124 0.93 -2.72 8.30
C LEU A 124 1.47 -3.94 9.06
N GLY A 125 2.62 -3.82 9.73
CA GLY A 125 3.24 -4.89 10.50
C GLY A 125 3.58 -6.12 9.66
N VAL A 126 4.10 -5.91 8.44
CA VAL A 126 4.62 -6.99 7.59
C VAL A 126 6.05 -7.32 8.04
N PRO A 127 6.37 -8.60 8.33
CA PRO A 127 7.66 -8.99 8.88
C PRO A 127 8.75 -9.07 7.80
N ILE A 128 9.13 -7.91 7.26
CA ILE A 128 10.25 -7.76 6.33
C ILE A 128 11.18 -6.67 6.87
N ASN A 129 12.48 -6.97 6.93
CA ASN A 129 13.48 -5.99 7.32
C ASN A 129 14.07 -5.27 6.10
N LEU A 130 14.79 -4.17 6.34
CA LEU A 130 15.36 -3.36 5.26
C LEU A 130 16.29 -4.18 4.33
N PRO A 131 17.26 -4.98 4.82
CA PRO A 131 18.09 -5.80 3.93
C PRO A 131 17.30 -6.75 3.02
N GLN A 132 16.27 -7.41 3.56
CA GLN A 132 15.41 -8.30 2.77
C GLN A 132 14.62 -7.54 1.70
N TYR A 133 14.12 -6.35 2.04
CA TYR A 133 13.39 -5.52 1.09
C TYR A 133 14.30 -5.02 -0.05
N LEU A 134 15.49 -4.50 0.28
CA LEU A 134 16.44 -4.01 -0.72
C LEU A 134 16.94 -5.11 -1.65
N ALA A 135 17.03 -6.36 -1.18
CA ALA A 135 17.40 -7.50 -2.01
C ALA A 135 16.35 -7.88 -3.07
N MET A 136 15.14 -7.30 -2.99
CA MET A 136 14.06 -7.47 -3.96
C MET A 136 13.97 -6.34 -4.98
N ILE A 137 14.88 -5.36 -4.91
CA ILE A 137 14.92 -4.20 -5.79
C ILE A 137 16.18 -4.29 -6.64
N ASP A 138 16.06 -4.03 -7.94
CA ASP A 138 17.22 -4.03 -8.82
C ASP A 138 18.16 -2.86 -8.54
N THR A 139 19.46 -3.07 -8.76
CA THR A 139 20.48 -2.00 -8.71
C THR A 139 20.44 -1.22 -10.03
N PRO A 140 20.54 0.13 -10.02
CA PRO A 140 20.96 1.00 -8.91
C PRO A 140 19.87 1.47 -7.94
N MET A 141 18.59 1.19 -8.23
CA MET A 141 17.46 1.69 -7.43
C MET A 141 17.54 1.27 -5.96
N ALA A 142 17.93 0.03 -5.67
CA ALA A 142 18.10 -0.47 -4.29
C ALA A 142 19.06 0.41 -3.46
N ALA A 143 20.14 0.90 -4.05
CA ALA A 143 21.10 1.76 -3.35
C ALA A 143 20.50 3.14 -3.04
N GLN A 144 19.73 3.71 -3.97
CA GLN A 144 19.04 5.00 -3.78
C GLN A 144 17.99 4.90 -2.68
N VAL A 145 17.15 3.85 -2.72
CA VAL A 145 16.13 3.57 -1.71
C VAL A 145 16.77 3.35 -0.33
N GLY A 146 17.84 2.58 -0.27
CA GLY A 146 18.58 2.34 0.97
C GLY A 146 19.16 3.62 1.56
N TRP A 147 19.76 4.48 0.73
CA TRP A 147 20.26 5.79 1.16
C TRP A 147 19.14 6.66 1.72
N GLU A 148 18.04 6.80 1.00
CA GLU A 148 16.90 7.64 1.40
C GLU A 148 16.30 7.14 2.73
N LEU A 149 16.06 5.83 2.87
CA LEU A 149 15.49 5.26 4.09
C LEU A 149 16.40 5.46 5.30
N LEU A 150 17.71 5.24 5.16
CA LEU A 150 18.64 5.36 6.28
C LEU A 150 18.92 6.81 6.69
N THR A 151 18.83 7.75 5.75
CA THR A 151 19.07 9.18 6.03
C THR A 151 17.84 9.87 6.60
N VAL A 152 16.65 9.60 6.06
CA VAL A 152 15.40 10.28 6.45
C VAL A 152 14.67 9.54 7.57
N TYR A 153 14.77 8.20 7.61
CA TYR A 153 14.03 7.35 8.56
C TYR A 153 14.96 6.40 9.32
N PRO A 154 15.94 6.91 10.11
CA PRO A 154 16.99 6.07 10.70
C PRO A 154 16.48 4.93 11.61
N TRP A 155 15.24 5.04 12.11
CA TRP A 155 14.57 3.99 12.87
C TRP A 155 14.33 2.70 12.06
N VAL A 156 14.31 2.76 10.73
CA VAL A 156 14.14 1.59 9.85
C VAL A 156 15.32 0.62 9.87
N ALA A 157 16.49 1.06 10.36
CA ALA A 157 17.66 0.21 10.52
C ALA A 157 17.51 -0.80 11.68
N TRP A 158 16.51 -0.61 12.54
CA TRP A 158 16.32 -1.41 13.75
C TRP A 158 15.29 -2.50 13.47
N PRO A 159 15.54 -3.77 13.86
CA PRO A 159 14.57 -4.83 13.65
C PRO A 159 13.27 -4.53 14.39
N SER A 160 12.15 -4.49 13.64
CA SER A 160 10.80 -4.13 14.13
C SER A 160 10.30 -5.01 15.29
N ALA A 161 10.98 -6.12 15.60
CA ALA A 161 10.74 -6.93 16.78
C ALA A 161 10.95 -6.18 18.11
N LEU A 162 11.66 -5.04 18.11
CA LEU A 162 11.83 -4.16 19.27
C LEU A 162 10.77 -3.07 19.39
N LEU A 163 9.95 -2.86 18.34
CA LEU A 163 8.80 -1.96 18.36
C LEU A 163 7.53 -2.78 18.63
N SER A 164 7.40 -3.25 19.88
CA SER A 164 6.14 -3.82 20.38
C SER A 164 4.99 -2.81 20.25
N PRO A 165 3.73 -3.29 20.14
CA PRO A 165 2.58 -2.44 19.81
C PRO A 165 2.40 -1.36 20.87
N VAL A 166 2.01 -0.16 20.43
CA VAL A 166 1.53 0.91 21.30
C VAL A 166 0.53 0.30 22.30
N PRO A 167 0.77 0.37 23.62
CA PRO A 167 -0.19 -0.15 24.58
C PRO A 167 -1.49 0.65 24.44
N SER A 168 -2.62 -0.05 24.33
CA SER A 168 -3.99 0.51 24.20
C SER A 168 -4.44 1.39 25.38
N ASN A 169 -3.53 1.80 26.27
CA ASN A 169 -3.83 2.54 27.49
C ASN A 169 -3.62 4.07 27.34
N LEU A 170 -3.47 4.59 26.12
CA LEU A 170 -3.40 6.03 25.85
C LEU A 170 -4.64 6.59 25.12
N ILE A 171 -5.72 5.81 25.00
CA ILE A 171 -7.04 6.36 24.66
C ILE A 171 -7.72 6.75 25.98
N PRO A 172 -7.99 8.05 26.24
CA PRO A 172 -8.78 8.43 27.40
C PRO A 172 -10.18 7.84 27.26
N ALA A 173 -10.57 6.98 28.20
CA ALA A 173 -11.96 6.60 28.37
C ALA A 173 -12.71 7.76 29.05
N SER A 174 -13.42 8.57 28.26
CA SER A 174 -14.44 9.49 28.75
C SER A 174 -15.39 9.81 27.58
N ALA A 175 -16.70 9.65 27.65
CA ALA A 175 -17.61 9.61 28.78
C ALA A 175 -18.78 8.64 28.48
N GLY A 176 -19.25 7.93 29.51
CA GLY A 176 -20.47 7.13 29.41
C GLY A 176 -21.73 8.01 29.37
N PRO A 177 -22.87 7.48 28.88
CA PRO A 177 -24.16 8.02 29.25
C PRO A 177 -24.59 7.42 30.59
N ALA A 178 -25.02 8.30 31.49
CA ALA A 178 -25.58 7.95 32.79
C ALA A 178 -26.81 7.02 32.65
N HIS A 179 -26.82 5.94 33.43
CA HIS A 179 -28.04 5.22 33.78
C HIS A 179 -28.96 6.11 34.63
N PRO A 180 -30.28 5.82 34.64
CA PRO A 180 -30.79 5.25 35.87
C PRO A 180 -31.74 4.06 35.70
N ALA A 181 -31.56 3.13 36.64
CA ALA A 181 -32.54 2.31 37.37
C ALA A 181 -33.60 1.50 36.60
N ALA A 182 -33.40 0.17 36.58
CA ALA A 182 -34.49 -0.81 36.54
C ALA A 182 -34.74 -1.32 37.97
N HIS A 183 -36.00 -1.24 38.43
CA HIS A 183 -36.47 -1.79 39.70
C HIS A 183 -36.46 -3.33 39.70
N PRO A 184 -36.32 -4.01 40.86
CA PRO A 184 -36.41 -5.46 40.96
C PRO A 184 -37.88 -5.93 41.03
N PRO A 185 -38.19 -7.17 40.60
CA PRO A 185 -39.52 -7.73 40.77
C PRO A 185 -39.75 -8.16 42.23
N ALA A 186 -40.96 -7.90 42.73
CA ALA A 186 -41.46 -8.44 43.99
C ALA A 186 -41.86 -9.91 43.83
N SER A 187 -41.78 -10.65 44.94
CA SER A 187 -42.25 -12.03 45.12
C SER A 187 -43.75 -12.19 44.91
#